data_AF-A0AB37APA7-F1
#
_entry.id   AF-A0AB37APA7-F1
#
_cell.length_a   1.000
_cell.length_b   1.000
_cell.length_c   1.000
_cell.angle_alpha   90.00
_cell.angle_beta   90.00
_cell.angle_gamma   90.00
#
_symmetry.space_group_name_H-M   'P 1'
#
loop_
_entity.id
_entity.type
_entity.pdbx_description
1 polymer ?
#
loop_
_entity_poly.entity_id
_entity_poly.type
_entity_poly.pdbx_seq_one_letter_code
_entity_poly.pdbx_strand_id
1 'polypeptide(L)'
;MSERTENYRGYVLVAREADLGAHCWAWKNKIPVHKVVCRTLGEAIGAARRAIDDELGVPLRYGPEADAAYTKALASVLPRLTAAQLKMLQAHYHAPDRTITATQLAEAAGYASYSGANLQYGFIGKAMLEAYPLEVEKRRDGTPIFTFALADAGESERNGDIDDAEWKWRMLPSLAHALRALGIVCEK
;
A
#
# COMPACT_ATOMS: atom_id res chain seq x y z
N MET A 1 27.61 -13.03 16.57
CA MET A 1 26.85 -13.12 15.32
C MET A 1 25.38 -13.06 15.68
N SER A 2 24.66 -12.05 15.18
CA SER A 2 23.23 -11.95 15.44
C SER A 2 22.44 -12.83 14.46
N GLU A 3 21.40 -13.49 14.97
CA GLU A 3 20.45 -14.29 14.19
C GLU A 3 19.04 -13.78 14.47
N ARG A 4 18.21 -13.74 13.43
CA ARG A 4 16.79 -13.42 13.55
C ARG A 4 15.98 -14.46 12.78
N THR A 5 15.00 -15.03 13.47
CA THR A 5 14.06 -16.01 12.88
C THR A 5 12.64 -15.46 12.97
N GLU A 6 11.88 -15.55 11.88
CA GLU A 6 10.48 -15.11 11.85
C GLU A 6 9.64 -15.95 10.88
N ASN A 7 8.33 -16.01 11.14
CA ASN A 7 7.37 -16.65 10.23
C ASN A 7 6.79 -15.61 9.27
N TYR A 8 6.71 -15.95 7.99
CA TYR A 8 6.15 -15.08 6.95
C TYR A 8 5.37 -15.91 5.92
N ARG A 9 4.04 -15.70 5.82
CA ARG A 9 3.15 -16.36 4.85
C ARG A 9 3.33 -17.90 4.72
N GLY A 10 3.56 -18.58 5.85
CA GLY A 10 3.79 -20.04 5.88
C GLY A 10 5.24 -20.48 5.62
N TYR A 11 6.16 -19.53 5.52
CA TYR A 11 7.61 -19.76 5.44
C TYR A 11 8.26 -19.40 6.78
N VAL A 12 9.39 -20.04 7.07
CA VAL A 12 10.29 -19.66 8.15
C VAL A 12 11.48 -18.93 7.53
N LEU A 13 11.63 -17.65 7.88
CA LEU A 13 12.80 -16.86 7.52
C LEU A 13 13.85 -16.99 8.61
N VAL A 14 15.06 -17.37 8.24
CA VAL A 14 16.23 -17.42 9.14
C VAL A 14 17.28 -16.50 8.55
N ALA A 15 17.57 -15.40 9.23
CA ALA A 15 18.54 -14.42 8.81
C ALA A 15 19.73 -14.35 9.79
N ARG A 16 20.94 -14.26 9.25
CA ARG A 16 22.20 -14.29 10.01
C ARG A 16 23.18 -13.28 9.43
N GLU A 17 23.89 -12.58 10.31
CA GLU A 17 25.09 -11.85 9.92
C GLU A 17 26.21 -12.81 9.48
N ALA A 18 26.95 -12.39 8.48
CA ALA A 18 28.13 -13.08 7.96
C ALA A 18 29.27 -12.06 7.75
N ASP A 19 30.49 -12.56 7.54
CA ASP A 19 31.68 -11.70 7.35
C ASP A 19 31.52 -10.68 6.19
N LEU A 20 30.67 -10.99 5.21
CA LEU A 20 30.32 -10.14 4.08
C LEU A 20 28.80 -9.88 4.01
N GLY A 21 28.27 -9.23 5.03
CA GLY A 21 26.88 -8.74 5.06
C GLY A 21 25.94 -9.64 5.87
N ALA A 22 24.76 -9.92 5.34
CA ALA A 22 23.79 -10.78 5.99
C ALA A 22 23.10 -11.70 4.97
N HIS A 23 22.87 -12.93 5.40
CA HIS A 23 22.17 -13.94 4.62
C HIS A 23 20.78 -14.14 5.22
N CYS A 24 19.77 -14.34 4.38
CA CYS A 24 18.46 -14.83 4.82
C CYS A 24 18.03 -16.02 3.97
N TRP A 25 17.60 -17.08 4.65
CA TRP A 25 17.01 -18.26 4.04
C TRP A 25 15.51 -18.28 4.31
N ALA A 26 14.71 -18.49 3.28
CA ALA A 26 13.30 -18.82 3.42
C ALA A 26 13.11 -20.33 3.34
N TRP A 27 12.44 -20.91 4.33
CA TRP A 27 12.16 -22.34 4.40
C TRP A 27 10.66 -22.59 4.28
N LYS A 28 10.27 -23.53 3.42
CA LYS A 28 8.90 -24.03 3.29
C LYS A 28 8.92 -25.53 3.51
N ASN A 29 8.11 -26.05 4.43
CA ASN A 29 8.07 -27.48 4.74
C ASN A 29 9.46 -28.11 5.01
N LYS A 30 10.33 -27.39 5.75
CA LYS A 30 11.72 -27.76 6.06
C LYS A 30 12.67 -27.83 4.85
N ILE A 31 12.28 -27.31 3.69
CA ILE A 31 13.13 -27.18 2.50
C ILE A 31 13.49 -25.70 2.30
N PRO A 32 14.76 -25.34 2.12
CA PRO A 32 15.14 -23.97 1.81
C PRO A 32 14.76 -23.66 0.35
N VAL A 33 13.88 -22.69 0.14
CA VAL A 33 13.36 -22.32 -1.19
C VAL A 33 13.95 -21.03 -1.73
N HIS A 34 14.31 -20.09 -0.84
CA HIS A 34 15.00 -18.85 -1.22
C HIS A 34 16.23 -18.66 -0.34
N LYS A 35 17.29 -18.13 -0.95
CA LYS A 35 18.48 -17.64 -0.25
C LYS A 35 18.83 -16.27 -0.83
N VAL A 36 18.87 -15.26 0.02
CA VAL A 36 19.24 -13.90 -0.34
C VAL A 36 20.43 -13.43 0.48
N VAL A 37 21.23 -12.55 -0.12
CA VAL A 37 22.41 -11.95 0.49
C VAL A 37 22.32 -10.45 0.31
N CYS A 38 22.38 -9.72 1.42
CA CYS A 38 22.30 -8.25 1.44
C CYS A 38 23.33 -7.68 2.42
N ARG A 39 23.38 -6.35 2.56
CA ARG A 39 24.39 -5.69 3.42
C ARG A 39 24.01 -5.78 4.89
N THR A 40 22.71 -5.77 5.18
CA THR A 40 22.20 -5.81 6.56
C THR A 40 21.18 -6.92 6.75
N LEU A 41 21.00 -7.33 8.01
CA LEU A 41 20.00 -8.30 8.45
C LEU A 41 18.58 -7.91 8.01
N GLY A 42 18.23 -6.62 8.15
CA GLY A 42 16.92 -6.10 7.76
C GLY A 42 16.69 -6.13 6.25
N GLU A 43 17.71 -5.77 5.46
CA GLU A 43 17.65 -5.88 4.00
C GLU A 43 17.48 -7.34 3.55
N ALA A 44 18.24 -8.27 4.15
CA ALA A 44 18.16 -9.69 3.80
C ALA A 44 16.77 -10.27 4.11
N ILE A 45 16.18 -9.92 5.26
CA ILE A 45 14.80 -10.33 5.59
C ILE A 45 13.80 -9.71 4.60
N GLY A 46 13.93 -8.41 4.30
CA GLY A 46 13.05 -7.73 3.35
C GLY A 46 13.11 -8.33 1.95
N ALA A 47 14.30 -8.70 1.48
CA ALA A 47 14.50 -9.37 0.20
C ALA A 47 13.91 -10.79 0.19
N ALA A 48 14.04 -11.54 1.29
CA ALA A 48 13.45 -12.88 1.39
C ALA A 48 11.91 -12.83 1.40
N ARG A 49 11.32 -11.86 2.10
CA ARG A 49 9.87 -11.63 2.06
C ARG A 49 9.40 -11.31 0.64
N ARG A 50 10.12 -10.45 -0.09
CA ARG A 50 9.83 -10.14 -1.49
C ARG A 50 9.87 -11.39 -2.38
N ALA A 51 10.90 -12.23 -2.26
CA ALA A 51 11.01 -13.46 -3.05
C ALA A 51 9.85 -14.44 -2.78
N ILE A 52 9.37 -14.50 -1.52
CA ILE A 52 8.18 -15.27 -1.15
C ILE A 52 6.93 -14.65 -1.78
N ASP A 53 6.77 -13.33 -1.67
CA ASP A 53 5.63 -12.62 -2.27
C ASP A 53 5.57 -12.85 -3.79
N ASP A 54 6.71 -12.77 -4.47
CA ASP A 54 6.83 -13.04 -5.91
C ASP A 54 6.44 -14.51 -6.24
N GLU A 55 6.94 -15.49 -5.47
CA GLU A 55 6.57 -16.92 -5.64
C GLU A 55 5.07 -17.16 -5.45
N LEU A 56 4.48 -16.50 -4.46
CA LEU A 56 3.06 -16.64 -4.12
C LEU A 56 2.15 -15.79 -5.03
N GLY A 57 2.71 -14.98 -5.92
CA GLY A 57 1.95 -14.03 -6.75
C GLY A 57 1.22 -12.97 -5.93
N VAL A 58 1.79 -12.57 -4.80
CA VAL A 58 1.21 -11.55 -3.92
C VAL A 58 1.17 -10.22 -4.67
N PRO A 59 0.00 -9.58 -4.75
CA PRO A 59 -0.16 -8.26 -5.35
C PRO A 59 0.82 -7.21 -4.82
N LEU A 60 1.54 -6.55 -5.75
CA LEU A 60 2.49 -5.48 -5.46
C LEU A 60 1.77 -4.13 -5.33
N ARG A 61 2.28 -3.26 -4.45
CA ARG A 61 1.75 -1.90 -4.25
C ARG A 61 2.45 -0.82 -5.08
N TYR A 62 3.60 -1.15 -5.67
CA TYR A 62 4.45 -0.21 -6.40
C TYR A 62 5.25 -0.91 -7.50
N GLY A 63 5.64 -0.15 -8.53
CA GLY A 63 6.43 -0.63 -9.67
C GLY A 63 5.58 -0.95 -10.90
N PRO A 64 6.20 -1.31 -12.04
CA PRO A 64 5.51 -1.44 -13.33
C PRO A 64 4.35 -2.45 -13.33
N GLU A 65 4.51 -3.57 -12.61
CA GLU A 65 3.47 -4.59 -12.49
C GLU A 65 2.28 -4.09 -11.66
N ALA A 66 2.56 -3.38 -10.56
CA ALA A 66 1.54 -2.72 -9.76
C ALA A 66 0.85 -1.59 -10.56
N ASP A 67 1.58 -0.81 -11.35
CA ASP A 67 1.02 0.24 -12.21
C ASP A 67 -0.01 -0.35 -13.19
N ALA A 68 0.33 -1.46 -13.86
CA ALA A 68 -0.58 -2.16 -14.75
C ALA A 68 -1.80 -2.73 -14.01
N ALA A 69 -1.58 -3.35 -12.85
CA ALA A 69 -2.64 -3.92 -12.04
C ALA A 69 -3.60 -2.85 -11.49
N TYR A 70 -3.08 -1.75 -10.96
CA TYR A 70 -3.88 -0.60 -10.50
C TYR A 70 -4.65 0.05 -11.63
N THR A 71 -4.05 0.18 -12.82
CA THR A 71 -4.75 0.73 -14.00
C THR A 71 -5.95 -0.14 -14.37
N LYS A 72 -5.77 -1.47 -14.43
CA LYS A 72 -6.85 -2.43 -14.70
C LYS A 72 -7.92 -2.40 -13.60
N ALA A 73 -7.50 -2.39 -12.34
CA ALA A 73 -8.41 -2.37 -11.19
C ALA A 73 -9.25 -1.09 -11.18
N LEU A 74 -8.62 0.07 -11.29
CA LEU A 74 -9.29 1.37 -11.31
C LEU A 74 -10.26 1.47 -12.49
N ALA A 75 -9.89 1.01 -13.69
CA ALA A 75 -10.78 0.96 -14.84
C ALA A 75 -12.07 0.15 -14.58
N SER A 76 -11.97 -0.96 -13.85
CA SER A 76 -13.14 -1.79 -13.51
C SER A 76 -14.00 -1.20 -12.40
N VAL A 77 -13.43 -0.37 -11.52
CA VAL A 77 -14.12 0.31 -10.43
C VAL A 77 -14.75 1.63 -10.91
N LEU A 78 -14.14 2.30 -11.89
CA LEU A 78 -14.51 3.64 -12.35
C LEU A 78 -16.01 3.82 -12.66
N PRO A 79 -16.71 2.89 -13.34
CA PRO A 79 -18.14 3.05 -13.64
C PRO A 79 -19.05 3.12 -12.40
N ARG A 80 -18.55 2.70 -11.24
CA ARG A 80 -19.28 2.67 -9.96
C ARG A 80 -18.91 3.85 -9.05
N LEU A 81 -17.88 4.63 -9.39
CA LEU A 81 -17.47 5.77 -8.59
C LEU A 81 -18.42 6.95 -8.79
N THR A 82 -18.78 7.59 -7.68
CA THR A 82 -19.52 8.85 -7.72
C THR A 82 -18.63 10.00 -8.18
N ALA A 83 -19.25 11.08 -8.67
CA ALA A 83 -18.50 12.29 -9.04
C ALA A 83 -17.71 12.89 -7.86
N ALA A 84 -18.24 12.78 -6.63
CA ALA A 84 -17.56 13.26 -5.42
C ALA A 84 -16.33 12.40 -5.09
N GLN A 85 -16.42 11.08 -5.19
CA GLN A 85 -15.28 10.17 -5.04
C GLN A 85 -14.21 10.40 -6.11
N LEU A 86 -14.62 10.69 -7.35
CA LEU A 86 -13.67 11.03 -8.41
C LEU A 86 -12.92 12.33 -8.10
N LYS A 87 -13.63 13.36 -7.62
CA LYS A 87 -13.02 14.63 -7.16
C LYS A 87 -12.01 14.42 -6.03
N MET A 88 -12.29 13.52 -5.09
CA MET A 88 -11.31 13.17 -4.04
C MET A 88 -10.01 12.62 -4.62
N LEU A 89 -10.09 11.68 -5.57
CA LEU A 89 -8.90 11.10 -6.22
C LEU A 89 -8.10 12.15 -6.99
N GLN A 90 -8.79 13.04 -7.71
CA GLN A 90 -8.16 14.14 -8.43
C GLN A 90 -7.48 15.14 -7.48
N ALA A 91 -8.16 15.52 -6.40
CA ALA A 91 -7.62 16.44 -5.40
C ALA A 91 -6.38 15.86 -4.72
N HIS A 92 -6.43 14.59 -4.32
CA HIS A 92 -5.29 13.91 -3.73
C HIS A 92 -4.11 13.82 -4.72
N TYR A 93 -4.37 13.54 -6.00
CA TYR A 93 -3.31 13.52 -7.03
C TYR A 93 -2.63 14.89 -7.20
N HIS A 94 -3.39 15.98 -7.10
CA HIS A 94 -2.88 17.34 -7.28
C HIS A 94 -2.36 18.01 -6.01
N ALA A 95 -2.53 17.37 -4.84
CA ALA A 95 -2.00 17.89 -3.60
C ALA A 95 -0.46 17.90 -3.60
N PRO A 96 0.19 18.81 -2.86
CA PRO A 96 1.65 18.81 -2.71
C PRO A 96 2.16 17.44 -2.25
N ASP A 97 3.19 16.93 -2.92
CA ASP A 97 3.74 15.57 -2.71
C ASP A 97 2.70 14.45 -2.75
N ARG A 98 1.57 14.70 -3.44
CA ARG A 98 0.37 13.86 -3.46
C ARG A 98 -0.05 13.45 -2.05
N THR A 99 0.01 14.40 -1.13
CA THR A 99 -0.28 14.20 0.29
C THR A 99 -1.46 15.06 0.70
N ILE A 100 -2.49 14.47 1.29
CA ILE A 100 -3.76 15.14 1.61
C ILE A 100 -4.30 14.71 2.98
N THR A 101 -5.06 15.59 3.62
CA THR A 101 -5.81 15.28 4.85
C THR A 101 -7.28 14.95 4.56
N ALA A 102 -7.99 14.38 5.53
CA ALA A 102 -9.42 14.08 5.40
C ALA A 102 -10.26 15.37 5.25
N THR A 103 -9.84 16.45 5.92
CA THR A 103 -10.42 17.79 5.78
C THR A 103 -10.33 18.29 4.33
N GLN A 104 -9.14 18.20 3.73
CA GLN A 104 -8.91 18.63 2.35
C GLN A 104 -9.68 17.77 1.33
N LEU A 105 -9.83 16.46 1.58
CA LEU A 105 -10.70 15.60 0.79
C LEU A 105 -12.17 16.04 0.87
N ALA A 106 -12.64 16.41 2.06
CA ALA A 106 -14.01 16.88 2.27
C ALA A 106 -14.27 18.18 1.50
N GLU A 107 -13.37 19.15 1.59
CA GLU A 107 -13.44 20.42 0.87
C GLU A 107 -13.51 20.21 -0.65
N ALA A 108 -12.61 19.37 -1.20
CA ALA A 108 -12.55 19.13 -2.63
C ALA A 108 -13.80 18.44 -3.19
N ALA A 109 -14.42 17.56 -2.41
CA ALA A 109 -15.56 16.75 -2.84
C ALA A 109 -16.93 17.25 -2.33
N GLY A 110 -16.95 18.33 -1.53
CA GLY A 110 -18.17 18.96 -1.03
C GLY A 110 -18.85 18.21 0.11
N TYR A 111 -18.09 17.49 0.94
CA TYR A 111 -18.63 16.84 2.14
C TYR A 111 -18.65 17.80 3.33
N ALA A 112 -19.70 17.70 4.16
CA ALA A 112 -19.87 18.55 5.33
C ALA A 112 -18.87 18.23 6.47
N SER A 113 -18.24 17.05 6.46
CA SER A 113 -17.29 16.64 7.49
C SER A 113 -16.18 15.75 6.94
N TYR A 114 -15.00 15.84 7.58
CA TYR A 114 -13.86 14.98 7.29
C TYR A 114 -14.19 13.50 7.51
N SER A 115 -15.02 13.17 8.52
CA SER A 115 -15.43 11.79 8.79
C SER A 115 -16.25 11.20 7.64
N GLY A 116 -17.17 12.00 7.08
CA GLY A 116 -17.93 11.61 5.89
C GLY A 116 -17.03 11.42 4.67
N ALA A 117 -16.06 12.31 4.49
CA ALA A 117 -15.09 12.18 3.40
C ALA A 117 -14.20 10.93 3.55
N ASN A 118 -13.66 10.66 4.74
CA ASN A 118 -12.85 9.48 5.04
C ASN A 118 -13.62 8.18 4.79
N LEU A 119 -14.90 8.12 5.17
CA LEU A 119 -15.74 6.95 4.89
C LEU A 119 -15.84 6.70 3.38
N GLN A 120 -16.09 7.75 2.60
CA GLN A 120 -16.24 7.64 1.15
C GLN A 120 -14.93 7.31 0.45
N TYR A 121 -13.82 7.87 0.94
CA TYR A 121 -12.47 7.52 0.48
C TYR A 121 -12.14 6.06 0.79
N GLY A 122 -12.51 5.57 1.97
CA GLY A 122 -12.42 4.16 2.35
C GLY A 122 -13.25 3.24 1.46
N PHE A 123 -14.43 3.67 0.98
CA PHE A 123 -15.22 2.87 0.02
C PHE A 123 -14.54 2.72 -1.34
N ILE A 124 -13.84 3.75 -1.82
CA ILE A 124 -13.00 3.61 -3.02
C ILE A 124 -11.91 2.56 -2.75
N GLY A 125 -11.25 2.63 -1.60
CA GLY A 125 -10.22 1.68 -1.20
C GLY A 125 -10.73 0.24 -1.13
N LYS A 126 -11.93 0.04 -0.58
CA LYS A 126 -12.59 -1.26 -0.55
C LYS A 126 -12.84 -1.81 -1.95
N ALA A 127 -13.39 -0.99 -2.84
CA ALA A 127 -13.64 -1.39 -4.22
C ALA A 127 -12.33 -1.72 -4.97
N MET A 128 -11.25 -1.01 -4.67
CA MET A 128 -9.91 -1.32 -5.19
C MET A 128 -9.39 -2.66 -4.66
N LEU A 129 -9.54 -2.97 -3.37
CA LEU A 129 -9.14 -4.29 -2.83
C LEU A 129 -9.96 -5.45 -3.38
N GLU A 130 -11.25 -5.23 -3.63
CA GLU A 130 -12.09 -6.24 -4.28
C GLU A 130 -11.60 -6.54 -5.72
N ALA A 131 -11.15 -5.51 -6.44
CA ALA A 131 -10.61 -5.64 -7.80
C ALA A 131 -9.15 -6.12 -7.84
N TYR A 132 -8.35 -5.78 -6.83
CA TYR A 132 -6.94 -6.11 -6.70
C TYR A 132 -6.58 -6.37 -5.22
N PRO A 133 -6.67 -7.63 -4.75
CA PRO A 133 -6.54 -7.97 -3.33
C PRO A 133 -5.14 -7.76 -2.76
N LEU A 134 -4.91 -6.61 -2.15
CA LEU A 134 -3.67 -6.31 -1.41
C LEU A 134 -3.83 -6.67 0.07
N GLU A 135 -2.74 -7.11 0.70
CA GLU A 135 -2.66 -7.07 2.15
C GLU A 135 -2.55 -5.60 2.60
N VAL A 136 -3.48 -5.21 3.46
CA VAL A 136 -3.52 -3.87 4.07
C VAL A 136 -3.47 -4.00 5.59
N GLU A 137 -3.05 -2.92 6.25
CA GLU A 137 -3.13 -2.84 7.70
C GLU A 137 -4.56 -3.04 8.18
N LYS A 138 -4.67 -3.61 9.39
CA LYS A 138 -5.95 -3.93 10.01
C LYS A 138 -6.05 -3.19 11.33
N ARG A 139 -7.26 -2.74 11.66
CA ARG A 139 -7.59 -2.24 13.00
C ARG A 139 -7.41 -3.36 14.04
N ARG A 140 -7.45 -2.99 15.31
CA ARG A 140 -7.32 -3.96 16.44
C ARG A 140 -8.36 -5.08 16.40
N ASP A 141 -9.55 -4.80 15.87
CA ASP A 141 -10.64 -5.77 15.69
C ASP A 141 -10.48 -6.65 14.44
N GLY A 142 -9.39 -6.51 13.69
CA GLY A 142 -9.11 -7.25 12.47
C GLY A 142 -9.70 -6.64 11.20
N THR A 143 -10.48 -5.57 11.30
CA THR A 143 -11.09 -4.91 10.13
C THR A 143 -10.01 -4.28 9.25
N PRO A 144 -9.98 -4.57 7.93
CA PRO A 144 -9.05 -3.92 7.01
C PRO A 144 -9.24 -2.40 6.97
N ILE A 145 -8.12 -1.67 7.02
CA ILE A 145 -8.09 -0.23 6.84
C ILE A 145 -8.00 0.05 5.34
N PHE A 146 -9.16 0.15 4.70
CA PHE A 146 -9.29 0.21 3.23
C PHE A 146 -8.56 1.39 2.58
N THR A 147 -8.31 2.49 3.28
CA THR A 147 -7.57 3.64 2.77
C THR A 147 -6.13 3.29 2.37
N PHE A 148 -5.53 2.26 2.99
CA PHE A 148 -4.22 1.76 2.58
C PHE A 148 -4.21 1.09 1.19
N ALA A 149 -5.37 0.80 0.60
CA ALA A 149 -5.42 0.39 -0.80
C ALA A 149 -5.11 1.55 -1.76
N LEU A 150 -5.19 2.80 -1.29
CA LEU A 150 -5.05 4.01 -2.09
C LEU A 150 -3.81 4.83 -1.74
N ALA A 151 -3.38 4.79 -0.48
CA ALA A 151 -2.36 5.66 0.05
C ALA A 151 -1.52 4.97 1.14
N ASP A 152 -0.36 5.54 1.45
CA ASP A 152 0.42 5.23 2.65
C ASP A 152 0.28 6.36 3.67
N ALA A 153 0.61 6.07 4.93
CA ALA A 153 0.80 7.10 5.94
C ALA A 153 1.89 8.09 5.50
N GLY A 154 1.66 9.39 5.70
CA GLY A 154 2.69 10.41 5.60
C GLY A 154 3.86 10.11 6.56
N GLU A 155 5.06 10.61 6.24
CA GLU A 155 6.28 10.23 6.98
C GLU A 155 6.21 10.58 8.48
N SER A 156 5.56 11.69 8.84
CA SER A 156 5.33 12.13 10.23
C SER A 156 4.27 11.31 10.97
N GLU A 157 3.43 10.57 10.26
CA GLU A 157 2.19 10.01 10.82
C GLU A 157 2.31 8.53 11.23
N ARG A 158 3.44 7.86 10.99
CA ARG A 158 3.56 6.40 11.20
C ARG A 158 3.17 5.89 12.61
N ASN A 159 3.15 6.76 13.61
CA ASN A 159 2.77 6.44 14.99
C ASN A 159 1.57 7.27 15.53
N GLY A 160 0.86 8.01 14.65
CA GLY A 160 -0.25 8.89 15.02
C GLY A 160 -1.60 8.17 15.11
N ASP A 161 -2.65 8.92 15.43
CA ASP A 161 -4.03 8.44 15.35
C ASP A 161 -4.55 8.56 13.91
N ILE A 162 -4.78 7.42 13.26
CA ILE A 162 -5.22 7.34 11.86
C ILE A 162 -6.62 7.91 11.62
N ASP A 163 -7.43 8.02 12.69
CA ASP A 163 -8.77 8.58 12.62
C ASP A 163 -8.78 10.11 12.82
N ASP A 164 -7.62 10.74 13.05
CA ASP A 164 -7.46 12.20 13.09
C ASP A 164 -7.76 12.82 11.70
N ALA A 165 -8.49 13.93 11.69
CA ALA A 165 -8.83 14.67 10.47
C ALA A 165 -7.57 15.17 9.74
N GLU A 166 -6.52 15.49 10.48
CA GLU A 166 -5.25 16.03 10.00
C GLU A 166 -4.21 14.95 9.70
N TRP A 167 -4.59 13.67 9.87
CA TRP A 167 -3.78 12.56 9.37
C TRP A 167 -3.52 12.73 7.87
N LYS A 168 -2.24 12.65 7.51
CA LYS A 168 -1.78 12.83 6.14
C LYS A 168 -1.68 11.50 5.41
N TRP A 169 -2.45 11.39 4.35
CA TRP A 169 -2.38 10.28 3.39
C TRP A 169 -1.50 10.69 2.21
N ARG A 170 -0.50 9.87 1.88
CA ARG A 170 0.31 10.02 0.67
C ARG A 170 -0.12 9.00 -0.38
N MET A 171 -0.60 9.45 -1.53
CA MET A 171 -1.12 8.58 -2.59
C MET A 171 -0.08 7.54 -3.03
N LEU A 172 -0.54 6.31 -3.27
CA LEU A 172 0.30 5.28 -3.84
C LEU A 172 0.77 5.66 -5.25
N PRO A 173 2.06 5.50 -5.58
CA PRO A 173 2.57 5.82 -6.91
C PRO A 173 1.81 5.10 -8.04
N SER A 174 1.43 3.84 -7.84
CA SER A 174 0.69 3.06 -8.83
C SER A 174 -0.76 3.51 -9.01
N LEU A 175 -1.40 4.05 -7.97
CA LEU A 175 -2.70 4.70 -8.11
C LEU A 175 -2.58 6.02 -8.90
N ALA A 176 -1.54 6.82 -8.60
CA ALA A 176 -1.27 8.04 -9.33
C ALA A 176 -0.97 7.77 -10.82
N HIS A 177 -0.22 6.70 -11.11
CA HIS A 177 -0.01 6.21 -12.47
C HIS A 177 -1.36 5.89 -13.14
N ALA A 178 -2.19 5.07 -12.50
CA ALA A 178 -3.47 4.63 -13.02
C ALA A 178 -4.42 5.80 -13.35
N LEU A 179 -4.50 6.80 -12.46
CA LEU A 179 -5.31 8.00 -12.69
C LEU A 179 -4.87 8.74 -13.96
N ARG A 180 -3.56 8.88 -14.18
CA ARG A 180 -3.01 9.51 -15.38
C ARG A 180 -3.23 8.66 -16.63
N ALA A 181 -2.97 7.35 -16.54
CA ALA A 181 -3.11 6.41 -17.67
C ALA A 181 -4.55 6.33 -18.18
N LEU A 182 -5.54 6.49 -17.29
CA LEU A 182 -6.96 6.52 -17.64
C LEU A 182 -7.48 7.92 -18.03
N GLY A 183 -6.61 8.94 -18.08
CA GLY A 183 -7.00 10.31 -18.44
C GLY A 183 -7.88 11.02 -17.42
N ILE A 184 -7.89 10.56 -16.17
CA ILE A 184 -8.68 11.16 -15.08
C ILE A 184 -8.02 12.44 -14.55
N VAL A 185 -6.69 12.53 -14.69
CA VAL A 185 -5.85 13.67 -14.30
C VAL A 185 -4.79 13.93 -15.38
N CYS A 186 -4.31 15.17 -15.44
CA CYS A 186 -3.18 15.57 -16.27
C CYS A 186 -2.03 16.08 -15.38
N GLU A 187 -0.79 16.01 -15.85
CA GLU A 187 0.29 16.78 -15.21
C GLU A 187 0.04 18.27 -15.44
N LYS A 188 0.38 19.09 -14.44
CA LYS A 188 0.35 20.55 -14.56
C LYS A 188 1.58 21.04 -15.32
#